data_AF-A0A2A4UVC7-F1
#
_entry.id   AF-A0A2A4UVC7-F1
#
_cell.length_a   1.000
_cell.length_b   1.000
_cell.length_c   1.000
_cell.angle_alpha   90.00
_cell.angle_beta   90.00
_cell.angle_gamma   90.00
#
_symmetry.space_group_name_H-M   'P 1'
#
loop_
_entity.id
_entity.type
_entity.pdbx_description
1 polymer ?
#
loop_
_entity_poly.entity_id
_entity_poly.type
_entity_poly.pdbx_seq_one_letter_code
_entity_poly.pdbx_strand_id
1 'polypeptide(L)' 'MELTRRDGKGLMIGNMTGSSLAMAPAYVIGQYCQFIDIDGPLFIQQDIENALHYGDGGTVSIPVPALWG' A
#
# COMPACT_ATOMS: atom_id res chain seq x y z
N MET A 1 -8.28 -9.82 10.28
CA MET A 1 -8.52 -10.91 9.32
C MET A 1 -9.50 -11.97 9.85
N GLU A 2 -9.48 -12.32 11.14
CA GLU A 2 -10.35 -13.39 11.67
C GLU A 2 -11.85 -13.06 11.59
N LEU A 3 -12.25 -11.84 11.98
CA LEU A 3 -13.64 -11.38 11.89
C LEU A 3 -14.20 -11.44 10.46
N THR A 4 -13.41 -11.00 9.47
CA THR A 4 -13.85 -11.01 8.07
C THR A 4 -13.95 -12.42 7.50
N ARG A 5 -13.01 -13.31 7.88
CA ARG A 5 -13.07 -14.74 7.51
C ARG A 5 -14.30 -15.42 8.11
N ARG A 6 -14.62 -15.16 9.38
CA ARG A 6 -15.81 -15.69 10.03
C ARG A 6 -17.09 -15.32 9.29
N ASP A 7 -17.16 -14.10 8.79
CA ASP A 7 -18.31 -13.57 8.07
C ASP A 7 -18.29 -13.90 6.57
N GLY A 8 -17.31 -14.69 6.08
CA GLY A 8 -17.19 -15.05 4.66
C GLY A 8 -16.85 -13.88 3.72
N LYS A 9 -16.24 -12.81 4.25
CA LYS A 9 -15.93 -11.58 3.49
C LYS A 9 -14.48 -11.56 2.99
N GLY A 10 -14.29 -11.01 1.80
CA GLY A 10 -12.97 -10.64 1.28
C GLY A 10 -12.36 -9.46 2.03
N LEU A 11 -11.05 -9.27 1.85
CA LEU A 11 -10.31 -8.13 2.39
C LEU A 11 -9.82 -7.24 1.26
N MET A 12 -9.98 -5.94 1.46
CA MET A 12 -9.35 -4.89 0.69
C MET A 12 -8.58 -4.01 1.68
N ILE A 13 -7.41 -3.53 1.27
CA ILE A 13 -6.73 -2.45 1.96
C ILE A 13 -6.61 -1.25 1.04
N GLY A 14 -6.75 -0.06 1.63
CA GLY A 14 -6.37 1.16 0.95
C GLY A 14 -6.01 2.26 1.93
N ASN A 15 -5.62 3.39 1.37
CA ASN A 15 -5.18 4.57 2.10
C ASN A 15 -5.93 5.83 1.63
N MET A 16 -5.78 6.91 2.38
CA MET A 16 -6.09 8.26 1.88
C MET A 16 -4.97 8.73 0.95
N THR A 17 -5.22 9.78 0.16
CA THR A 17 -4.16 10.46 -0.59
C THR A 17 -3.04 10.91 0.36
N GLY A 18 -1.82 10.45 0.08
CA GLY A 18 -0.66 10.65 0.94
C GLY A 18 0.62 10.09 0.32
N SER A 19 1.74 10.30 1.00
CA SER A 19 3.08 9.89 0.53
C SER A 19 3.35 8.39 0.68
N SER A 20 4.43 7.93 0.07
CA SER A 20 4.91 6.54 0.18
C SER A 20 5.12 6.07 1.63
N LEU A 21 5.38 6.98 2.57
CA LEU A 21 5.50 6.64 3.99
C LEU A 21 4.22 6.03 4.55
N ALA A 22 3.05 6.54 4.14
CA ALA A 22 1.77 5.99 4.57
C ALA A 22 1.44 4.67 3.86
N MET A 23 1.92 4.50 2.63
CA MET A 23 1.69 3.30 1.81
C MET A 23 2.57 2.12 2.24
N ALA A 24 3.78 2.37 2.74
CA ALA A 24 4.73 1.32 3.14
C ALA A 24 4.18 0.30 4.16
N PRO A 25 3.54 0.69 5.29
CA PRO A 25 2.91 -0.29 6.18
C PRO A 25 1.69 -0.98 5.53
N ALA A 26 0.94 -0.27 4.68
CA ALA A 26 -0.21 -0.85 3.96
C ALA A 26 0.23 -1.92 2.94
N TYR A 27 1.42 -1.78 2.34
CA TYR A 27 2.03 -2.79 1.48
C TYR A 27 2.15 -4.15 2.18
N VAL A 28 2.60 -4.14 3.45
CA VAL A 28 2.79 -5.36 4.26
C VAL A 28 1.43 -6.01 4.57
N ILE A 29 0.44 -5.22 4.98
CA ILE A 29 -0.90 -5.73 5.26
C ILE A 29 -1.60 -6.20 3.97
N GLY A 30 -1.32 -5.55 2.84
CA GLY A 30 -1.87 -5.87 1.52
C GLY A 30 -1.55 -7.28 1.05
N GLN A 31 -0.48 -7.90 1.55
CA GLN A 31 -0.15 -9.30 1.26
C GLN A 31 -1.24 -10.31 1.71
N TYR A 32 -2.19 -9.85 2.52
CA TYR A 32 -3.32 -10.65 3.00
C TYR A 32 -4.67 -10.20 2.42
N CYS A 33 -4.67 -9.22 1.51
CA CYS A 33 -5.85 -8.65 0.89
C CYS A 33 -6.00 -9.15 -0.55
N GLN A 34 -7.25 -9.21 -1.03
CA GLN A 34 -7.54 -9.54 -2.42
C GLN A 34 -7.43 -8.31 -3.33
N PHE A 35 -7.69 -7.12 -2.79
CA PHE A 35 -7.57 -5.85 -3.46
C PHE A 35 -6.70 -4.91 -2.62
N ILE A 36 -5.81 -4.18 -3.30
CA ILE A 36 -4.83 -3.30 -2.68
C ILE A 36 -4.91 -1.96 -3.41
N ASP A 37 -5.20 -0.91 -2.65
CA ASP A 37 -5.36 0.46 -3.13
C ASP A 37 -4.37 1.39 -2.40
N ILE A 38 -3.11 1.34 -2.83
CA ILE A 38 -2.00 2.10 -2.23
C ILE A 38 -1.42 3.11 -3.22
N ASP A 39 -2.26 3.68 -4.09
CA ASP A 39 -1.86 4.55 -5.20
C ASP A 39 -1.78 6.04 -4.83
N GLY A 40 -1.99 6.39 -3.55
CA GLY A 40 -1.97 7.76 -3.04
C GLY A 40 -0.80 8.64 -3.54
N PRO A 41 0.44 8.12 -3.63
CA PRO A 41 1.58 8.88 -4.14
C PRO A 41 1.48 9.27 -5.61
N LEU A 42 0.69 8.56 -6.43
CA LEU A 42 0.46 8.92 -7.83
C LEU A 42 -0.36 10.20 -7.98
N PHE A 43 -1.07 10.63 -6.93
CA PHE A 43 -1.95 11.80 -6.95
C PHE A 43 -1.31 13.07 -6.36
N ILE A 44 -0.05 13.01 -5.92
CA ILE A 44 0.67 14.17 -5.40
C ILE A 44 1.80 14.58 -6.35
N GLN A 45 2.12 15.87 -6.40
CA GLN A 45 3.14 16.39 -7.31
C GLN A 45 4.55 15.88 -6.99
N GLN A 46 4.85 15.71 -5.71
CA GLN A 46 6.15 15.26 -5.24
C GLN A 46 5.98 14.38 -4.00
N ASP A 47 6.54 13.18 -4.08
CA ASP A 47 6.65 12.26 -2.96
C ASP A 47 7.96 12.47 -2.18
N ILE A 48 8.14 11.73 -1.09
CA ILE A 48 9.32 11.81 -0.23
C ILE A 48 10.54 11.07 -0.80
N GLU A 49 11.71 11.31 -0.23
CA GLU A 49 12.93 10.56 -0.55
C GLU A 49 12.76 9.07 -0.20
N ASN A 50 13.39 8.18 -0.99
CA ASN A 50 13.28 6.73 -0.86
C ASN A 50 11.84 6.19 -1.02
N ALA A 51 10.96 6.94 -1.69
CA ALA A 51 9.58 6.54 -1.98
C ALA A 51 9.45 5.16 -2.66
N LEU A 52 8.25 4.58 -2.56
CA LEU A 52 7.88 3.39 -3.31
C LEU A 52 7.92 3.70 -4.81
N HIS A 53 8.39 2.73 -5.58
CA HIS A 53 8.33 2.79 -7.03
C HIS A 53 7.05 2.11 -7.53
N TYR A 54 6.25 2.88 -8.25
CA TYR A 54 5.04 2.43 -8.92
C TYR A 54 5.36 2.16 -10.40
N GLY A 55 5.28 0.90 -10.80
CA GLY A 55 5.57 0.43 -12.15
C GLY A 55 4.32 0.09 -12.94
N ASP A 56 4.53 -0.40 -14.16
CA ASP A 56 3.46 -0.80 -15.07
C ASP A 56 2.56 -1.89 -14.46
N GLY A 57 1.29 -1.89 -14.86
CA GLY A 57 0.32 -2.90 -14.44
C GLY A 57 -0.05 -2.88 -12.95
N GLY A 58 0.22 -1.76 -12.24
CA GLY A 58 -0.08 -1.63 -10.81
C GLY A 58 0.94 -2.32 -9.92
N THR A 59 2.16 -2.55 -10.40
CA THR A 59 3.26 -3.09 -9.59
C THR A 59 3.80 -2.03 -8.64
N VAL A 60 4.10 -2.42 -7.40
CA VAL A 60 4.68 -1.53 -6.37
C VAL A 60 5.91 -2.20 -5.77
N SER A 61 7.02 -1.47 -5.66
CA SER A 61 8.25 -2.00 -5.06
C SER A 61 8.10 -2.34 -3.59
N ILE A 62 8.96 -3.23 -3.09
CA ILE A 62 9.10 -3.49 -1.65
C ILE A 62 9.59 -2.20 -0.96
N PRO A 63 9.01 -1.78 0.18
CA PRO A 63 9.54 -0.67 0.97
C PRO A 63 10.97 -0.93 1.43
N VAL A 64 11.86 0.05 1.27
CA VAL A 64 13.22 -0.02 1.82
C VAL A 64 13.28 0.53 3.25
N PRO A 65 14.22 0.10 4.11
CA PRO A 65 14.33 0.61 5.47
C PRO A 65 14.51 2.13 5.58
N ALA A 66 15.16 2.74 4.56
CA ALA A 66 15.30 4.19 4.49
C ALA A 66 13.96 4.94 4.29
N LEU A 67 12.92 4.24 3.83
CA LEU A 67 11.55 4.74 3.76
C LEU A 67 10.80 4.43 5.05
N TRP A 68 10.73 3.15 5.41
CA TRP A 68 9.97 2.64 6.54
C TRP A 68 10.36 1.18 6.85
N GLY A 69 10.55 0.86 8.14
CA GLY A 69 11.00 -0.45 8.62
C GLY A 69 12.51 -0.57 8.69
#